data_AF-A0A260UNU5-F1
#
_entry.id   AF-A0A260UNU5-F1
#
_cell.length_a   1.000
_cell.length_b   1.000
_cell.length_c   1.000
_cell.angle_alpha   90.00
_cell.angle_beta   90.00
_cell.angle_gamma   90.00
#
_symmetry.space_group_name_H-M   'P 1'
#
loop_
_entity.id
_entity.type
_entity.pdbx_description
1 polymer ?
#
loop_
_entity_poly.entity_id
_entity_poly.type
_entity_poly.pdbx_seq_one_letter_code
_entity_poly.pdbx_strand_id
1 'polypeptide(L)'
;MESRDTGDADRQPTDDTDSNSSGADAAPPGRDGSGDGVVIPVDFGAGTPRRGDAPSPGSEPDLSADIDGDPMFEDLVIELTARQRRFVEVAAWTLADDVYDAIEELHRRPESASHSSSILSDFPPVTWTQPAAWWREQARCFDDLALEAQCGNDPDPVCTGEEMALHLILGRARAMATDESDDRMDLVGGIAAHDSDDDWEGPLNFLFQDHDVLTLFDNDLEPFPGAANLAPVDWFTPFVDSQSRRPDRGFRR
;
A
#
# COMPACT_ATOMS: atom_id res chain seq x y z
N MET A 1 -43.65 34.81 56.06
CA MET A 1 -44.01 34.64 54.64
C MET A 1 -43.89 35.99 54.01
N GLU A 2 -42.71 36.26 53.49
CA GLU A 2 -42.27 37.53 52.91
C GLU A 2 -42.70 37.67 51.45
N SER A 3 -42.63 38.92 51.03
CA SER A 3 -43.31 39.60 49.94
C SER A 3 -42.86 39.20 48.52
N ARG A 4 -43.80 39.38 47.59
CA ARG A 4 -43.59 39.52 46.14
C ARG A 4 -42.90 40.84 45.82
N ASP A 5 -42.00 40.85 44.84
CA ASP A 5 -42.27 41.30 43.46
C ASP A 5 -41.00 41.87 42.80
N THR A 6 -40.87 41.53 41.52
CA THR A 6 -39.82 41.79 40.54
C THR A 6 -39.75 43.24 40.05
N GLY A 7 -38.55 43.71 39.67
CA GLY A 7 -38.37 44.98 38.95
C GLY A 7 -36.92 45.18 38.48
N ASP A 8 -36.76 45.15 37.16
CA ASP A 8 -35.55 45.23 36.34
C ASP A 8 -35.02 46.68 36.15
N ALA A 9 -33.83 46.78 35.56
CA ALA A 9 -33.18 47.90 34.87
C ALA A 9 -32.01 48.66 35.56
N ASP A 10 -30.82 48.26 35.13
CA ASP A 10 -29.87 49.06 34.34
C ASP A 10 -29.03 50.16 35.03
N ARG A 11 -27.69 49.97 35.02
CA ARG A 11 -26.63 51.01 35.07
C ARG A 11 -25.23 50.40 34.96
N GLN A 12 -24.52 50.73 33.88
CA GLN A 12 -23.06 50.54 33.67
C GLN A 12 -22.21 51.38 34.65
N PRO A 13 -20.91 51.05 34.82
CA PRO A 13 -19.83 51.88 34.23
C PRO A 13 -18.65 51.04 33.68
N THR A 14 -18.12 51.32 32.48
CA THR A 14 -16.84 52.05 32.20
C THR A 14 -15.72 51.86 33.24
N ASP A 15 -14.59 51.25 32.85
CA ASP A 15 -13.29 51.94 32.91
C ASP A 15 -12.19 51.21 32.12
N ASP A 16 -11.32 52.02 31.56
CA ASP A 16 -10.10 51.73 30.79
C ASP A 16 -9.03 51.05 31.66
N THR A 17 -8.00 50.42 31.05
CA THR A 17 -6.58 50.79 31.22
C THR A 17 -5.67 49.88 30.38
N ASP A 18 -4.80 50.55 29.63
CA ASP A 18 -3.71 50.11 28.76
C ASP A 18 -2.54 49.35 29.40
N SER A 19 -1.72 48.79 28.51
CA SER A 19 -0.24 48.69 28.52
C SER A 19 0.34 47.27 28.66
N ASN A 20 0.83 46.66 27.57
CA ASN A 20 2.12 46.85 26.88
C ASN A 20 3.25 46.02 27.52
N SER A 21 3.79 45.02 26.79
CA SER A 21 5.20 44.97 26.40
C SER A 21 5.64 43.63 25.78
N SER A 22 6.32 43.80 24.65
CA SER A 22 7.19 42.95 23.84
C SER A 22 7.86 41.70 24.44
N GLY A 23 7.91 40.66 23.61
CA GLY A 23 8.92 39.61 23.64
C GLY A 23 8.96 38.91 22.28
N ALA A 24 9.80 39.41 21.37
CA ALA A 24 10.15 38.71 20.15
C ALA A 24 11.14 37.60 20.51
N ASP A 25 10.89 36.37 20.10
CA ASP A 25 11.96 35.42 19.85
C ASP A 25 11.63 34.55 18.64
N ALA A 26 12.61 34.44 17.76
CA ALA A 26 12.51 33.87 16.44
C ALA A 26 12.64 32.34 16.51
N ALA A 27 11.72 31.61 15.87
CA ALA A 27 11.85 30.18 15.62
C ALA A 27 12.29 29.95 14.15
N PRO A 28 13.18 28.98 13.88
CA PRO A 28 13.72 28.76 12.54
C PRO A 28 12.70 28.06 11.63
N PRO A 29 12.84 28.16 10.29
CA PRO A 29 11.96 27.46 9.37
C PRO A 29 12.22 25.96 9.47
N GLY A 30 11.28 25.23 10.07
CA GLY A 30 11.22 23.78 9.98
C GLY A 30 10.93 23.39 8.54
N ARG A 31 11.83 22.59 7.97
CA ARG A 31 11.66 21.95 6.67
C ARG A 31 10.37 21.15 6.67
N ASP A 32 9.41 21.68 5.95
CA ASP A 32 8.28 21.04 5.31
C ASP A 32 8.78 19.94 4.35
N GLY A 33 9.22 18.83 4.93
CA GLY A 33 9.28 17.54 4.25
C GLY A 33 7.87 16.99 4.13
N SER A 34 7.03 17.65 3.32
CA SER A 34 5.78 17.07 2.84
C SER A 34 6.16 15.99 1.85
N GLY A 35 6.39 14.78 2.36
CA GLY A 35 6.39 13.57 1.54
C GLY A 35 4.98 13.39 1.00
N ASP A 36 4.72 14.02 -0.14
CA ASP A 36 3.50 13.85 -0.91
C ASP A 36 3.42 12.36 -1.26
N GLY A 37 2.52 11.65 -0.56
CA GLY A 37 2.22 10.25 -0.82
C GLY A 37 1.52 10.15 -2.18
N VAL A 38 2.32 10.22 -3.24
CA VAL A 38 1.84 9.93 -4.59
C VAL A 38 1.59 8.42 -4.62
N VAL A 39 0.32 8.05 -4.58
CA VAL A 39 -0.12 6.75 -5.12
C VAL A 39 0.24 6.80 -6.61
N ILE A 40 1.35 6.17 -6.97
CA ILE A 40 1.78 6.06 -8.37
C ILE A 40 0.78 5.14 -9.06
N PRO A 41 -0.07 5.62 -9.99
CA PRO A 41 -0.84 4.71 -10.81
C PRO A 41 0.14 3.92 -11.68
N VAL A 42 0.17 2.60 -11.51
CA VAL A 42 0.92 1.72 -12.42
C VAL A 42 0.07 1.55 -13.68
N ASP A 43 0.47 2.20 -14.77
CA ASP A 43 -0.18 2.07 -16.08
C ASP A 43 0.31 0.79 -16.77
N PHE A 44 -0.45 -0.30 -16.61
CA PHE A 44 -0.27 -1.50 -17.42
C PHE A 44 -0.93 -1.27 -18.78
N GLY A 45 -0.16 -0.70 -19.69
CA GLY A 45 -0.63 -0.25 -21.00
C GLY A 45 -1.56 -1.27 -21.69
N ALA A 46 -2.80 -0.85 -21.94
CA ALA A 46 -3.75 -1.59 -22.76
C ALA A 46 -3.20 -1.75 -24.18
N GLY A 47 -2.72 -2.94 -24.50
CA GLY A 47 -2.27 -3.30 -25.83
C GLY A 47 -3.41 -3.16 -26.85
N THR A 48 -3.40 -2.09 -27.65
CA THR A 48 -4.29 -1.96 -28.79
C THR A 48 -3.97 -3.04 -29.82
N PRO A 49 -4.94 -3.88 -30.26
CA PRO A 49 -4.69 -4.78 -31.36
C PRO A 49 -4.57 -3.97 -32.66
N ARG A 50 -3.39 -4.04 -33.27
CA ARG A 50 -3.16 -3.53 -34.63
C ARG A 50 -4.12 -4.24 -35.58
N ARG A 51 -5.00 -3.45 -36.19
CA ARG A 51 -5.88 -3.83 -37.29
C ARG A 51 -5.02 -4.28 -38.48
N GLY A 52 -4.88 -5.59 -38.66
CA GLY A 52 -4.22 -6.23 -39.80
C GLY A 52 -5.23 -7.00 -40.62
N ASP A 53 -5.15 -6.84 -41.94
CA ASP A 53 -6.08 -7.32 -42.96
C ASP A 53 -6.38 -8.83 -42.92
N ALA A 54 -7.63 -9.18 -43.25
CA ALA A 54 -8.08 -10.55 -43.41
C ALA A 54 -7.52 -11.21 -44.69
N PRO A 55 -6.99 -12.44 -44.62
CA PRO A 55 -6.81 -13.30 -45.78
C PRO A 55 -7.96 -14.31 -45.93
N SER A 56 -8.44 -14.48 -47.17
CA SER A 56 -9.43 -15.46 -47.59
C SER A 56 -9.05 -16.92 -47.28
N PRO A 57 -10.01 -17.84 -47.15
CA PRO A 57 -9.77 -19.19 -46.65
C PRO A 57 -9.36 -20.15 -47.78
N GLY A 58 -8.40 -21.03 -47.47
CA GLY A 58 -8.13 -22.20 -48.28
C GLY A 58 -6.65 -22.50 -48.43
N SER A 59 -6.07 -23.12 -47.41
CA SER A 59 -4.94 -24.07 -47.46
C SER A 59 -4.53 -24.34 -46.01
N GLU A 60 -4.89 -25.50 -45.46
CA GLU A 60 -4.35 -25.96 -44.18
C GLU A 60 -2.83 -26.17 -44.33
N PRO A 61 -1.98 -25.51 -43.53
CA PRO A 61 -0.58 -25.87 -43.42
C PRO A 61 -0.42 -26.97 -42.38
N ASP A 62 0.28 -28.01 -42.82
CA ASP A 62 0.81 -29.15 -42.07
C ASP A 62 1.39 -28.73 -40.69
N LEU A 63 0.75 -29.17 -39.60
CA LEU A 63 1.13 -28.90 -38.20
C LEU A 63 2.33 -29.75 -37.73
N SER A 64 3.28 -30.04 -38.61
CA SER A 64 4.49 -30.80 -38.28
C SER A 64 5.79 -30.01 -38.42
N ALA A 65 5.71 -28.68 -38.59
CA ALA A 65 6.88 -27.83 -38.47
C ALA A 65 7.18 -27.54 -36.99
N ASP A 66 8.17 -28.26 -36.48
CA ASP A 66 9.09 -27.90 -35.40
C ASP A 66 8.77 -26.55 -34.72
N ILE A 67 8.12 -26.62 -33.55
CA ILE A 67 8.17 -25.55 -32.55
C ILE A 67 9.58 -25.63 -31.96
N ASP A 68 10.56 -25.16 -32.75
CA ASP A 68 11.84 -24.74 -32.20
C ASP A 68 11.52 -23.67 -31.16
N GLY A 69 11.87 -23.96 -29.90
CA GLY A 69 11.54 -23.16 -28.74
C GLY A 69 11.82 -21.68 -28.98
N ASP A 70 10.82 -20.86 -28.71
CA ASP A 70 10.96 -19.41 -28.67
C ASP A 70 12.08 -19.06 -27.67
N PRO A 71 13.25 -18.57 -28.13
CA PRO A 71 14.40 -18.31 -27.27
C PRO A 71 14.21 -17.06 -26.39
N MET A 72 13.03 -16.46 -26.37
CA MET A 72 12.76 -15.22 -25.62
C MET A 72 12.39 -15.44 -24.15
N PHE A 73 12.23 -16.67 -23.68
CA PHE A 73 11.79 -16.97 -22.31
C PHE A 73 12.89 -17.48 -21.36
N GLU A 74 14.10 -17.77 -21.85
CA GLU A 74 15.15 -18.41 -21.03
C GLU A 74 15.93 -17.44 -20.11
N ASP A 75 15.83 -16.12 -20.30
CA ASP A 75 16.61 -15.10 -19.56
C ASP A 75 15.77 -14.12 -18.72
N LEU A 76 14.44 -14.29 -18.64
CA LEU A 76 13.61 -13.46 -17.77
C LEU A 76 13.71 -13.95 -16.33
N VAL A 77 14.48 -13.24 -15.50
CA VAL A 77 14.43 -13.42 -14.05
C VAL A 77 13.11 -12.86 -13.56
N ILE A 78 12.15 -13.76 -13.35
CA ILE A 78 10.82 -13.45 -12.82
C ILE A 78 10.80 -13.34 -11.29
N GLU A 79 11.84 -13.84 -10.63
CA GLU A 79 12.01 -13.80 -9.17
C GLU A 79 12.70 -12.50 -8.73
N LEU A 80 12.52 -12.09 -7.47
CA LEU A 80 13.25 -10.93 -6.94
C LEU A 80 14.75 -11.24 -6.82
N THR A 81 15.60 -10.29 -7.21
CA THR A 81 17.02 -10.35 -6.83
C THR A 81 17.17 -10.19 -5.32
N ALA A 82 18.34 -10.57 -4.77
CA ALA A 82 18.62 -10.40 -3.35
C ALA A 82 18.52 -8.93 -2.89
N ARG A 83 18.86 -7.96 -3.75
CA ARG A 83 18.73 -6.53 -3.43
C ARG A 83 17.29 -6.06 -3.51
N GLN A 84 16.54 -6.48 -4.52
CA GLN A 84 15.12 -6.17 -4.63
C GLN A 84 14.34 -6.72 -3.43
N ARG A 85 14.62 -7.97 -3.04
CA ARG A 85 14.02 -8.60 -1.86
C ARG A 85 14.35 -7.86 -0.57
N ARG A 86 15.54 -7.25 -0.47
CA ARG A 86 15.89 -6.40 0.68
C ARG A 86 15.03 -5.14 0.74
N PHE A 87 14.73 -4.49 -0.39
CA PHE A 87 13.80 -3.37 -0.43
C PHE A 87 12.38 -3.79 -0.06
N VAL A 88 11.92 -4.94 -0.56
CA VAL A 88 10.62 -5.55 -0.21
C VAL A 88 10.52 -5.82 1.29
N GLU A 89 11.54 -6.44 1.89
CA GLU A 89 11.60 -6.69 3.34
C GLU A 89 11.46 -5.39 4.14
N VAL A 90 12.27 -4.38 3.82
CA VAL A 90 12.27 -3.11 4.58
C VAL A 90 10.98 -2.33 4.37
N ALA A 91 10.44 -2.29 3.15
CA ALA A 91 9.15 -1.69 2.85
C ALA A 91 8.02 -2.37 3.66
N ALA A 92 7.99 -3.70 3.71
CA ALA A 92 7.00 -4.46 4.46
C ALA A 92 7.06 -4.18 5.97
N TRP A 93 8.25 -4.20 6.58
CA TRP A 93 8.38 -3.85 8.00
C TRP A 93 7.97 -2.42 8.30
N THR A 94 8.33 -1.47 7.42
CA THR A 94 7.99 -0.05 7.59
C THR A 94 6.48 0.14 7.51
N LEU A 95 5.82 -0.45 6.51
CA LEU A 95 4.37 -0.40 6.35
C LEU A 95 3.63 -1.06 7.53
N ALA A 96 4.14 -2.19 8.03
CA ALA A 96 3.59 -2.82 9.23
C ALA A 96 3.63 -1.87 10.43
N ASP A 97 4.79 -1.25 10.69
CA ASP A 97 4.98 -0.30 11.78
C ASP A 97 4.10 0.94 11.62
N ASP A 98 4.02 1.51 10.42
CA ASP A 98 3.17 2.65 10.10
C ASP A 98 1.69 2.33 10.39
N VAL A 99 1.21 1.15 9.99
CA VAL A 99 -0.18 0.73 10.27
C VAL A 99 -0.39 0.50 11.77
N TYR A 100 0.53 -0.17 12.47
CA TYR A 100 0.41 -0.33 13.93
C TYR A 100 0.35 1.02 14.66
N ASP A 101 1.16 2.00 14.24
CA ASP A 101 1.14 3.35 14.81
C ASP A 101 -0.15 4.10 14.45
N ALA A 102 -0.64 3.95 13.22
CA ALA A 102 -1.90 4.55 12.78
C ALA A 102 -3.13 3.99 13.52
N ILE A 103 -3.11 2.72 13.97
CA ILE A 103 -4.20 2.12 14.75
C ILE A 103 -4.42 2.88 16.07
N GLU A 104 -3.36 3.40 16.70
CA GLU A 104 -3.49 4.21 17.92
C GLU A 104 -4.20 5.54 17.64
N GLU A 105 -3.90 6.17 16.50
CA GLU A 105 -4.60 7.38 16.05
C GLU A 105 -6.05 7.07 15.69
N LEU A 106 -6.32 5.98 14.99
CA LEU A 106 -7.67 5.54 14.62
C LEU A 106 -8.55 5.31 15.85
N HIS A 107 -7.99 4.73 16.92
CA HIS A 107 -8.72 4.55 18.18
C HIS A 107 -9.13 5.89 18.82
N ARG A 108 -8.30 6.92 18.67
CA ARG A 108 -8.58 8.28 19.18
C ARG A 108 -9.47 9.10 18.24
N ARG A 109 -9.35 8.89 16.93
CA ARG A 109 -9.99 9.63 15.84
C ARG A 109 -10.34 8.69 14.68
N PRO A 110 -11.56 8.11 14.64
CA PRO A 110 -11.95 7.13 13.62
C PRO A 110 -11.89 7.63 12.16
N GLU A 111 -12.00 8.94 11.94
CA GLU A 111 -11.91 9.57 10.61
C GLU A 111 -10.50 9.59 10.02
N SER A 112 -9.47 9.33 10.85
CA SER A 112 -8.05 9.42 10.47
C SER A 112 -7.66 8.50 9.32
N ALA A 113 -8.43 7.42 9.08
CA ALA A 113 -8.18 6.50 7.98
C ALA A 113 -8.27 7.15 6.59
N SER A 114 -9.12 8.17 6.45
CA SER A 114 -9.35 8.88 5.18
C SER A 114 -8.43 10.08 4.95
N HIS A 115 -7.58 10.41 5.92
CA HIS A 115 -6.68 11.55 5.82
C HIS A 115 -5.45 11.19 4.99
N SER A 116 -5.17 11.95 3.94
CA SER A 116 -4.05 11.71 3.00
C SER A 116 -2.65 11.67 3.63
N SER A 117 -2.49 12.10 4.88
CA SER A 117 -1.23 12.01 5.62
C SER A 117 -1.08 10.70 6.41
N SER A 118 -2.11 9.87 6.44
CA SER A 118 -2.14 8.60 7.16
C SER A 118 -1.85 7.47 6.19
N ILE A 119 -1.04 6.50 6.58
CA ILE A 119 -0.84 5.27 5.78
C ILE A 119 -2.15 4.55 5.44
N LEU A 120 -3.18 4.72 6.27
CA LEU A 120 -4.49 4.12 6.07
C LEU A 120 -5.20 4.68 4.82
N SER A 121 -4.85 5.89 4.37
CA SER A 121 -5.42 6.46 3.14
C SER A 121 -4.88 5.83 1.86
N ASP A 122 -3.78 5.08 1.96
CA ASP A 122 -3.21 4.33 0.84
C ASP A 122 -4.02 3.04 0.56
N PHE A 123 -4.96 2.68 1.45
CA PHE A 123 -5.89 1.58 1.25
C PHE A 123 -7.18 2.03 0.56
N PRO A 124 -7.90 1.10 -0.11
CA PRO A 124 -9.19 1.38 -0.71
C PRO A 124 -10.21 1.98 0.27
N PRO A 125 -11.09 2.92 -0.16
CA PRO A 125 -12.06 3.58 0.71
C PRO A 125 -12.99 2.65 1.50
N VAL A 126 -13.28 1.46 0.97
CA VAL A 126 -14.09 0.43 1.63
C VAL A 126 -13.48 -0.07 2.96
N THR A 127 -12.18 0.16 3.17
CA THR A 127 -11.44 -0.22 4.39
C THR A 127 -11.45 0.86 5.47
N TRP A 128 -11.72 2.12 5.13
CA TRP A 128 -11.50 3.25 6.06
C TRP A 128 -12.40 3.22 7.30
N THR A 129 -13.54 2.52 7.23
CA THR A 129 -14.46 2.37 8.37
C THR A 129 -14.21 1.10 9.18
N GLN A 130 -13.17 0.31 8.86
CA GLN A 130 -12.92 -0.95 9.54
C GLN A 130 -12.39 -0.74 10.97
N PRO A 131 -12.73 -1.63 11.92
CA PRO A 131 -12.31 -1.49 13.31
C PRO A 131 -10.80 -1.75 13.48
N ALA A 132 -10.22 -1.26 14.58
CA ALA A 132 -8.81 -1.47 14.92
C ALA A 132 -8.35 -2.95 14.92
N ALA A 133 -9.26 -3.90 15.22
CA ALA A 133 -8.94 -5.32 15.14
C ALA A 133 -8.66 -5.78 13.70
N TRP A 134 -9.42 -5.26 12.73
CA TRP A 134 -9.21 -5.53 11.30
C TRP A 134 -7.88 -4.95 10.82
N TRP A 135 -7.54 -3.73 11.24
CA TRP A 135 -6.27 -3.11 10.91
C TRP A 135 -5.06 -3.84 11.52
N ARG A 136 -5.21 -4.47 12.70
CA ARG A 136 -4.16 -5.35 13.24
C ARG A 136 -3.93 -6.58 12.37
N GLU A 137 -5.01 -7.19 11.87
CA GLU A 137 -4.92 -8.31 10.92
C GLU A 137 -4.22 -7.85 9.63
N GLN A 138 -4.55 -6.67 9.12
CA GLN A 138 -3.87 -6.08 7.96
C GLN A 138 -2.38 -5.77 8.22
N ALA A 139 -2.03 -5.22 9.39
CA ALA A 139 -0.64 -4.99 9.79
C ALA A 139 0.15 -6.32 9.80
N ARG A 140 -0.50 -7.39 10.26
CA ARG A 140 0.09 -8.73 10.30
C ARG A 140 0.35 -9.32 8.91
N CYS A 141 -0.46 -8.98 7.90
CA CYS A 141 -0.17 -9.36 6.51
C CYS A 141 1.19 -8.79 6.05
N PHE A 142 1.53 -7.55 6.42
CA PHE A 142 2.86 -7.01 6.14
C PHE A 142 3.95 -7.75 6.90
N ASP A 143 3.75 -8.06 8.19
CA ASP A 143 4.70 -8.84 8.99
C ASP A 143 4.97 -10.23 8.35
N ASP A 144 3.91 -10.90 7.88
CA ASP A 144 3.98 -12.23 7.25
C ASP A 144 4.83 -12.19 5.96
N LEU A 145 4.58 -11.22 5.07
CA LEU A 145 5.35 -11.05 3.82
C LEU A 145 6.78 -10.55 4.07
N ALA A 146 7.00 -9.73 5.11
CA ALA A 146 8.32 -9.26 5.50
C ALA A 146 9.22 -10.43 5.94
N LEU A 147 8.66 -11.39 6.68
CA LEU A 147 9.38 -12.58 7.12
C LEU A 147 9.77 -13.48 5.95
N GLU A 148 8.93 -13.61 4.92
CA GLU A 148 9.26 -14.36 3.71
C GLU A 148 10.43 -13.73 2.97
N ALA A 149 10.35 -12.42 2.72
CA ALA A 149 11.41 -11.65 2.09
C ALA A 149 12.72 -11.74 2.88
N GLN A 150 12.66 -11.60 4.21
CA GLN A 150 13.82 -11.73 5.10
C GLN A 150 14.46 -13.13 5.03
N CYS A 151 13.65 -14.18 4.85
CA CYS A 151 14.14 -15.55 4.70
C CYS A 151 14.73 -15.84 3.31
N GLY A 152 14.72 -14.86 2.40
CA GLY A 152 15.20 -15.04 1.04
C GLY A 152 14.17 -15.62 0.07
N ASN A 153 12.91 -15.72 0.49
CA ASN A 153 11.81 -16.18 -0.36
C ASN A 153 11.10 -14.97 -0.99
N ASP A 154 10.50 -15.18 -2.15
CA ASP A 154 9.60 -14.19 -2.70
C ASP A 154 8.27 -14.23 -1.94
N PRO A 155 7.63 -13.07 -1.69
CA PRO A 155 6.37 -13.04 -0.97
C PRO A 155 5.26 -13.78 -1.72
N ASP A 156 4.50 -14.63 -1.01
CA ASP A 156 3.45 -15.48 -1.58
C ASP A 156 2.11 -15.26 -0.86
N PRO A 157 1.27 -14.31 -1.33
CA PRO A 157 0.00 -13.99 -0.68
C PRO A 157 -0.97 -15.17 -0.61
N VAL A 158 -1.52 -15.44 0.58
CA VAL A 158 -2.51 -16.52 0.76
C VAL A 158 -3.95 -16.03 0.97
N CYS A 159 -4.16 -14.72 1.01
CA CYS A 159 -5.47 -14.08 1.14
C CYS A 159 -5.46 -12.66 0.55
N THR A 160 -6.63 -12.07 0.31
CA THR A 160 -6.79 -10.74 -0.29
C THR A 160 -6.10 -9.64 0.52
N GLY A 161 -6.07 -9.76 1.86
CA GLY A 161 -5.35 -8.82 2.71
C GLY A 161 -3.83 -8.85 2.50
N GLU A 162 -3.27 -10.03 2.19
CA GLU A 162 -1.86 -10.17 1.81
C GLU A 162 -1.61 -9.67 0.38
N GLU A 163 -2.53 -9.83 -0.56
CA GLU A 163 -2.40 -9.24 -1.90
C GLU A 163 -2.38 -7.71 -1.85
N MET A 164 -3.30 -7.11 -1.10
CA MET A 164 -3.30 -5.66 -0.87
C MET A 164 -2.00 -5.21 -0.18
N ALA A 165 -1.52 -5.96 0.80
CA ALA A 165 -0.23 -5.66 1.44
C ALA A 165 0.92 -5.73 0.43
N LEU A 166 0.98 -6.78 -0.39
CA LEU A 166 2.01 -6.96 -1.40
C LEU A 166 2.00 -5.80 -2.40
N HIS A 167 0.83 -5.37 -2.87
CA HIS A 167 0.71 -4.20 -3.75
C HIS A 167 1.41 -2.96 -3.17
N LEU A 168 1.09 -2.62 -1.92
CA LEU A 168 1.65 -1.45 -1.24
C LEU A 168 3.15 -1.62 -0.95
N ILE A 169 3.58 -2.83 -0.56
CA ILE A 169 4.99 -3.17 -0.36
C ILE A 169 5.79 -2.92 -1.63
N LEU A 170 5.30 -3.44 -2.76
CA LEU A 170 5.98 -3.35 -4.05
C LEU A 170 6.10 -1.91 -4.53
N GLY A 171 5.03 -1.12 -4.38
CA GLY A 171 5.08 0.32 -4.68
C GLY A 171 6.13 1.07 -3.86
N ARG A 172 6.17 0.83 -2.53
CA ARG A 172 7.15 1.45 -1.64
C ARG A 172 8.58 0.94 -1.88
N ALA A 173 8.75 -0.35 -2.10
CA ALA A 173 10.06 -0.96 -2.39
C ALA A 173 10.66 -0.40 -3.67
N ARG A 174 9.87 -0.28 -4.75
CA ARG A 174 10.31 0.35 -6.00
C ARG A 174 10.71 1.81 -5.78
N ALA A 175 9.90 2.58 -5.06
CA ALA A 175 10.22 3.97 -4.74
C ALA A 175 11.56 4.10 -4.00
N MET A 176 11.80 3.26 -3.00
CA MET A 176 13.08 3.19 -2.27
C MET A 176 14.25 2.79 -3.18
N ALA A 177 14.05 1.84 -4.09
CA ALA A 177 15.08 1.37 -5.01
C ALA A 177 15.45 2.42 -6.07
N THR A 178 14.51 3.30 -6.44
CA THR A 178 14.74 4.39 -7.39
C THR A 178 15.18 5.70 -6.74
N ASP A 179 15.18 5.79 -5.41
CA ASP A 179 15.65 6.97 -4.69
C ASP A 179 17.17 7.13 -4.85
N GLU A 180 17.61 8.29 -5.32
CA GLU A 180 19.03 8.60 -5.50
C GLU A 180 19.74 8.95 -4.18
N SER A 181 19.06 8.89 -3.04
CA SER A 181 19.62 9.14 -1.71
C SER A 181 20.71 8.12 -1.30
N ASP A 182 21.64 8.57 -0.44
CA ASP A 182 22.68 7.69 0.14
C ASP A 182 22.05 6.53 0.96
N ASP A 183 20.86 6.77 1.55
CA ASP A 183 20.12 5.79 2.34
C ASP A 183 19.77 4.52 1.54
N ARG A 184 19.52 4.66 0.23
CA ARG A 184 19.32 3.51 -0.67
C ARG A 184 20.56 2.62 -0.71
N MET A 185 21.74 3.21 -0.88
CA MET A 185 23.00 2.47 -0.99
C MET A 185 23.36 1.79 0.33
N ASP A 186 23.07 2.43 1.45
CA ASP A 186 23.27 1.84 2.78
C ASP A 186 22.40 0.59 2.99
N LEU A 187 21.18 0.56 2.43
CA LEU A 187 20.27 -0.58 2.53
C LEU A 187 20.83 -1.87 1.88
N VAL A 188 21.53 -1.73 0.75
CA VAL A 188 21.97 -2.86 -0.09
C VAL A 188 23.49 -2.97 -0.24
N GLY A 189 24.27 -2.10 0.40
CA GLY A 189 25.73 -2.05 0.25
C GLY A 189 26.46 -3.34 0.64
N GLY A 190 25.86 -4.17 1.50
CA GLY A 190 26.37 -5.48 1.87
C GLY A 190 25.93 -6.65 0.97
N ILE A 191 25.08 -6.40 -0.03
CA ILE A 191 24.49 -7.42 -0.89
C ILE A 191 25.13 -7.32 -2.28
N ALA A 192 25.49 -8.46 -2.85
CA ALA A 192 26.06 -8.54 -4.20
C ALA A 192 25.07 -7.97 -5.24
N ALA A 193 25.59 -7.22 -6.20
CA ALA A 193 24.81 -6.69 -7.30
C ALA A 193 24.38 -7.82 -8.24
N HIS A 194 23.19 -7.67 -8.81
CA HIS A 194 22.67 -8.50 -9.89
C HIS A 194 22.33 -7.61 -11.09
N ASP A 195 22.51 -8.12 -12.30
CA ASP A 195 22.29 -7.35 -13.54
C ASP A 195 20.82 -6.88 -13.70
N SER A 196 19.89 -7.59 -13.04
CA SER A 196 18.46 -7.28 -13.00
C SER A 196 18.02 -6.45 -11.80
N ASP A 197 18.93 -5.89 -10.97
CA ASP A 197 18.53 -5.12 -9.77
C ASP A 197 17.62 -3.92 -10.09
N ASP A 198 17.77 -3.36 -11.29
CA ASP A 198 16.97 -2.22 -11.78
C ASP A 198 15.70 -2.64 -12.54
N ASP A 199 15.51 -3.93 -12.84
CA ASP A 199 14.33 -4.45 -13.53
C ASP A 199 13.26 -4.92 -12.55
N TRP A 200 12.25 -4.08 -12.38
CA TRP A 200 11.10 -4.37 -11.51
C TRP A 200 9.89 -4.90 -12.28
N GLU A 201 9.83 -4.76 -13.60
CA GLU A 201 8.60 -5.06 -14.34
C GLU A 201 8.32 -6.58 -14.35
N GLY A 202 9.34 -7.41 -14.54
CA GLY A 202 9.21 -8.87 -14.49
C GLY A 202 8.73 -9.38 -13.13
N PRO A 203 9.47 -9.11 -12.04
CA PRO A 203 9.10 -9.54 -10.69
C PRO A 203 7.76 -8.99 -10.22
N LEU A 204 7.41 -7.75 -10.54
CA LEU A 204 6.11 -7.18 -10.17
C LEU A 204 4.95 -7.93 -10.84
N ASN A 205 5.05 -8.17 -12.15
CA ASN A 205 4.02 -8.93 -12.87
C ASN A 205 3.92 -10.39 -12.40
N PHE A 206 5.04 -11.00 -12.01
CA PHE A 206 5.06 -12.38 -11.52
C PHE A 206 4.48 -12.52 -10.12
N LEU A 207 4.79 -11.59 -9.21
CA LEU A 207 4.33 -11.65 -7.82
C LEU A 207 2.90 -11.14 -7.65
N PHE A 208 2.51 -10.14 -8.44
CA PHE A 208 1.19 -9.54 -8.37
C PHE A 208 0.32 -10.05 -9.52
N GLN A 209 -0.10 -11.32 -9.46
CA GLN A 209 -0.85 -11.96 -10.54
C GLN A 209 -2.33 -11.57 -10.52
N ASP A 210 -2.93 -11.48 -9.34
CA ASP A 210 -4.32 -11.10 -9.17
C ASP A 210 -4.44 -9.60 -8.90
N HIS A 211 -5.03 -8.89 -9.86
CA HIS A 211 -5.21 -7.44 -9.83
C HIS A 211 -6.62 -7.05 -9.38
N ASP A 212 -7.48 -8.02 -9.05
CA ASP A 212 -8.88 -7.77 -8.71
C ASP A 212 -9.00 -6.86 -7.48
N VAL A 213 -8.04 -6.93 -6.56
CA VAL A 213 -7.98 -6.05 -5.38
C VAL A 213 -7.77 -4.57 -5.74
N LEU A 214 -7.16 -4.27 -6.89
CA LEU A 214 -6.96 -2.88 -7.35
C LEU A 214 -8.27 -2.22 -7.77
N THR A 215 -9.26 -3.02 -8.18
CA THR A 215 -10.59 -2.51 -8.53
C THR A 215 -11.29 -1.81 -7.36
N LEU A 216 -10.85 -2.09 -6.12
CA LEU A 216 -11.41 -1.49 -4.91
C LEU A 216 -11.06 0.00 -4.76
N PHE A 217 -10.05 0.49 -5.47
CA PHE A 217 -9.72 1.92 -5.51
C PHE A 217 -10.67 2.72 -6.42
N ASP A 218 -11.32 2.05 -7.38
CA ASP A 218 -12.28 2.66 -8.28
C ASP A 218 -13.70 2.62 -7.69
N ASN A 219 -14.33 3.78 -7.52
CA ASN A 219 -15.67 3.89 -6.94
C ASN A 219 -16.80 3.34 -7.85
N ASP A 220 -16.49 3.00 -9.10
CA ASP A 220 -17.47 2.72 -10.16
C ASP A 220 -17.42 1.28 -10.71
N LEU A 221 -16.65 0.37 -10.09
CA LEU A 221 -16.56 -1.01 -10.59
C LEU A 221 -17.59 -1.94 -9.94
N GLU A 222 -18.39 -2.61 -10.77
CA GLU A 222 -19.25 -3.70 -10.31
C GLU A 222 -18.41 -4.97 -10.09
N PRO A 223 -18.63 -5.73 -8.99
CA PRO A 223 -17.97 -7.02 -8.78
C PRO A 223 -18.26 -7.95 -9.96
N PHE A 224 -17.22 -8.54 -10.55
CA PHE A 224 -17.37 -9.49 -11.64
C PHE A 224 -17.17 -10.94 -11.17
N PRO A 225 -17.72 -11.94 -11.90
CA PRO A 225 -17.59 -13.34 -11.54
C PRO A 225 -16.13 -13.79 -11.58
N GLY A 226 -15.61 -14.26 -10.45
CA GLY A 226 -14.22 -14.74 -10.32
C GLY A 226 -13.40 -14.00 -9.26
N ALA A 227 -13.79 -12.76 -8.92
CA ALA A 227 -13.09 -11.98 -7.92
C ALA A 227 -13.21 -12.61 -6.52
N ALA A 228 -12.06 -12.88 -5.90
CA ALA A 228 -12.00 -13.51 -4.60
C ALA A 228 -12.14 -12.48 -3.47
N ASN A 229 -13.08 -12.73 -2.54
CA ASN A 229 -13.12 -12.15 -1.19
C ASN A 229 -12.94 -10.61 -1.10
N LEU A 230 -13.46 -9.85 -2.05
CA LEU A 230 -13.26 -8.40 -2.13
C LEU A 230 -13.93 -7.59 -0.99
N ALA A 231 -14.88 -8.18 -0.27
CA ALA A 231 -15.48 -7.54 0.91
C ALA A 231 -14.47 -7.55 2.07
N PRO A 232 -14.23 -6.43 2.79
CA PRO A 232 -13.21 -6.37 3.84
C PRO A 232 -13.32 -7.45 4.93
N VAL A 233 -14.55 -7.91 5.23
CA VAL A 233 -14.77 -8.99 6.21
C VAL A 233 -14.14 -10.32 5.80
N ASP A 234 -13.95 -10.53 4.50
CA ASP A 234 -13.43 -11.77 3.92
C ASP A 234 -11.93 -11.69 3.59
N TRP A 235 -11.30 -10.51 3.70
CA TRP A 235 -9.92 -10.28 3.24
C TRP A 235 -8.88 -11.22 3.86
N PHE A 236 -9.08 -11.67 5.10
CA PHE A 236 -8.16 -12.55 5.81
C PHE A 236 -8.54 -14.03 5.72
N THR A 237 -9.56 -14.35 4.93
CA THR A 237 -9.92 -15.73 4.61
C THR A 237 -8.93 -16.26 3.58
N PRO A 238 -8.26 -17.40 3.84
CA PRO A 238 -7.34 -18.01 2.90
C PRO A 238 -8.04 -18.33 1.57
N PHE A 239 -7.29 -18.23 0.47
CA PHE A 239 -7.75 -18.72 -0.83
C PHE A 239 -8.01 -20.23 -0.81
N VAL A 240 -8.86 -20.69 -1.73
CA VAL A 240 -9.32 -22.09 -1.77
C VAL A 240 -8.17 -23.08 -1.86
N ASP A 241 -7.10 -22.72 -2.58
CA ASP A 241 -5.94 -23.58 -2.83
C ASP A 241 -4.74 -23.25 -1.92
N SER A 242 -4.89 -22.32 -0.96
CA SER A 242 -3.80 -21.87 -0.10
C SER A 242 -3.93 -22.39 1.33
N GLN A 243 -2.79 -22.72 1.94
CA GLN A 243 -2.75 -23.05 3.37
C GLN A 243 -2.77 -21.77 4.19
N SER A 244 -3.59 -21.73 5.25
CA SER A 244 -3.59 -20.61 6.17
C SER A 244 -2.22 -20.43 6.83
N ARG A 245 -1.80 -19.17 6.98
CA ARG A 245 -0.68 -18.82 7.86
C ARG A 245 -0.90 -19.35 9.28
N ARG A 246 0.20 -19.66 9.99
CA ARG A 246 0.15 -20.23 11.35
C ARG A 246 -0.62 -19.33 12.32
N PRO A 247 -1.62 -19.83 13.07
CA PRO A 247 -2.48 -18.97 13.89
C PRO A 247 -1.79 -18.42 15.15
N ASP A 248 -0.68 -18.98 15.59
CA ASP A 248 0.03 -18.65 16.83
C ASP A 248 1.10 -17.56 16.68
N ARG A 249 1.19 -16.93 15.51
CA ARG A 249 2.20 -15.90 15.19
C ARG A 249 2.04 -14.57 15.93
N GLY A 250 0.86 -14.28 16.47
CA GLY A 250 0.60 -13.11 17.32
C GLY A 250 0.60 -11.76 16.56
N PHE A 251 0.66 -10.67 17.32
CA PHE A 251 0.79 -9.29 16.81
C PHE A 251 1.99 -8.61 17.47
N ARG A 252 2.67 -7.70 16.77
CA ARG A 252 3.90 -7.07 17.28
C ARG A 252 3.68 -5.92 18.28
N ARG A 253 2.45 -5.43 18.46
CA ARG A 253 2.09 -4.32 19.37
C ARG A 253 0.66 -4.46 19.94
#